data_AF-A0A6A8MM41-F1
#
_entry.id   AF-A0A6A8MM41-F1
#
_cell.length_a   1.000
_cell.length_b   1.000
_cell.length_c   1.000
_cell.angle_alpha   90.00
_cell.angle_beta   90.00
_cell.angle_gamma   90.00
#
_symmetry.space_group_name_H-M   'P 1'
#
loop_
_entity.id
_entity.type
_entity.pdbx_description
1 polymer ?
#
loop_
_entity_poly.entity_id
_entity_poly.type
_entity_poly.pdbx_seq_one_letter_code
_entity_poly.pdbx_strand_id
1 'polypeptide(L)'
;MSNWDLMMPGMGLTAIGLAGVTISYSGIAHTFVDGMHALTGLTMFIGLIFLSTGILDGGISTSNRAKATTLVIISIALGFGTFALTMNSSNYTITLVGLLMAIAFPSIIIAYLAMKMPQYAKPVGVIVALAGATGIIVWFAFGLVSPDTYMINEPIVEKERKEIQLAGPIFTITILENSSIQGNPDYEPDVAHVPKGHTIKWTNADAVAHTVTSSVDFGDTFNSNMINAGEEFTLDTSKLASGEYEYMCVVHPWMTATLIIEEPKEDVKVSIPQGAGTQQIGQVYFDPEVIQVPVGTTVIWENTDDAIHTVTSGNSQEGANGSFDSDMIAAGDSFKFTFNAPGKEDYFCMVHPWMAGSVEIQ
;
A
#
# COMPACT_ATOMS: atom_id res chain seq x y z
N MET A 1 24.62 29.42 41.62
CA MET A 1 24.78 27.96 41.78
C MET A 1 23.79 27.32 40.85
N SER A 2 24.17 26.28 40.10
CA SER A 2 23.26 25.60 39.16
C SER A 2 22.03 25.04 39.88
N ASN A 3 20.83 25.28 39.34
CA ASN A 3 19.59 24.77 39.91
C ASN A 3 19.44 23.27 39.57
N TRP A 4 20.17 22.47 40.33
CA TRP A 4 20.31 21.02 40.12
C TRP A 4 19.00 20.26 40.29
N ASP A 5 18.07 20.82 41.06
CA ASP A 5 16.74 20.27 41.28
C ASP A 5 15.91 20.28 39.99
N LEU A 6 16.25 21.14 39.03
CA LEU A 6 15.66 21.15 37.69
C LEU A 6 16.52 20.40 36.66
N MET A 7 17.86 20.51 36.75
CA MET A 7 18.76 19.91 35.76
C MET A 7 18.80 18.37 35.81
N MET A 8 18.86 17.77 37.00
CA MET A 8 18.98 16.30 37.12
C MET A 8 17.72 15.57 36.61
N PRO A 9 16.49 15.96 37.02
CA PRO A 9 15.28 15.38 36.45
C PRO A 9 15.14 15.68 34.95
N GLY A 10 15.48 16.90 34.51
CA GLY A 10 15.44 17.28 33.10
C GLY A 10 16.32 16.42 32.20
N MET A 11 17.59 16.20 32.59
CA MET A 11 18.50 15.31 31.85
C MET A 11 17.99 13.86 31.84
N GLY A 12 17.49 13.35 32.97
CA GLY A 12 16.96 12.00 33.08
C GLY A 12 15.73 11.76 32.20
N LEU A 13 14.75 12.66 32.26
CA LEU A 13 13.53 12.59 31.44
C LEU A 13 13.83 12.74 29.95
N THR A 14 14.77 13.63 29.58
CA THR A 14 15.20 13.77 28.18
C THR A 14 15.83 12.48 27.65
N ALA A 15 16.70 11.84 28.43
CA ALA A 15 17.37 10.61 28.04
C ALA A 15 16.39 9.42 27.92
N ILE A 16 15.46 9.28 28.88
CA ILE A 16 14.42 8.23 28.85
C ILE A 16 13.48 8.45 27.66
N GLY A 17 13.06 9.70 27.42
CA GLY A 17 12.21 10.06 26.28
C GLY A 17 12.90 9.75 24.95
N LEU A 18 14.18 10.14 24.79
CA LEU A 18 14.96 9.87 23.59
C LEU A 18 15.14 8.37 23.32
N ALA A 19 15.41 7.57 24.36
CA ALA A 19 15.52 6.13 24.25
C ALA A 19 14.17 5.49 23.84
N GLY A 20 13.07 5.96 24.43
CA GLY A 20 11.73 5.50 24.08
C GLY A 20 11.34 5.81 22.63
N VAL A 21 11.59 7.05 22.18
CA VAL A 21 11.38 7.47 20.78
C VAL A 21 12.20 6.59 19.84
N THR A 22 13.47 6.40 20.15
CA THR A 22 14.41 5.58 19.36
C THR A 22 13.93 4.13 19.19
N ILE A 23 13.52 3.47 20.28
CA ILE A 23 13.02 2.09 20.25
C ILE A 23 11.70 2.00 19.50
N SER A 24 10.84 3.01 19.62
CA SER A 24 9.57 3.07 18.89
C SER A 24 9.78 3.18 17.38
N TYR A 25 10.70 4.04 16.94
CA TYR A 25 11.02 4.20 15.52
C TYR A 25 11.85 3.05 14.93
N SER A 26 12.45 2.17 15.74
CA SER A 26 13.18 0.99 15.25
C SER A 26 12.28 -0.24 15.01
N GLY A 27 10.95 -0.13 15.18
CA GLY A 27 10.00 -1.20 14.82
C GLY A 27 10.01 -2.43 15.74
N ILE A 28 10.66 -2.37 16.91
CA ILE A 28 10.88 -3.55 17.77
C ILE A 28 9.60 -3.96 18.56
N ALA A 29 8.54 -3.14 18.58
CA ALA A 29 7.28 -3.46 19.26
C ALA A 29 6.05 -2.80 18.61
N HIS A 30 5.43 -3.45 17.61
CA HIS A 30 4.30 -2.92 16.83
C HIS A 30 2.98 -2.69 17.61
N THR A 31 2.74 -3.37 18.73
CA THR A 31 1.46 -3.26 19.49
C THR A 31 1.41 -2.09 20.48
N PHE A 32 2.51 -1.34 20.59
CA PHE A 32 2.74 -0.34 21.64
C PHE A 32 3.04 1.06 21.05
N VAL A 33 2.96 1.17 19.72
CA VAL A 33 3.43 2.27 18.86
C VAL A 33 2.63 3.55 19.09
N ASP A 34 1.31 3.54 18.88
CA ASP A 34 0.52 4.79 18.86
C ASP A 34 0.44 5.51 20.21
N GLY A 35 0.40 4.76 21.32
CA GLY A 35 0.35 5.33 22.67
C GLY A 35 1.71 5.77 23.22
N MET A 36 2.79 5.02 22.95
CA MET A 36 4.12 5.37 23.46
C MET A 36 4.82 6.46 22.67
N HIS A 37 4.50 6.68 21.39
CA HIS A 37 5.05 7.82 20.65
C HIS A 37 4.74 9.15 21.34
N ALA A 38 3.49 9.35 21.72
CA ALA A 38 3.06 10.55 22.42
C ALA A 38 3.68 10.65 23.82
N LEU A 39 3.72 9.55 24.57
CA LEU A 39 4.24 9.56 25.95
C LEU A 39 5.76 9.75 26.02
N THR A 40 6.53 9.09 25.14
CA THR A 40 8.00 9.21 25.09
C THR A 40 8.44 10.56 24.52
N GLY A 41 7.72 11.07 23.51
CA GLY A 41 7.87 12.43 23.01
C GLY A 41 7.56 13.47 24.09
N LEU A 42 6.44 13.35 24.79
CA LEU A 42 6.06 14.23 25.90
C LEU A 42 7.09 14.19 27.03
N THR A 43 7.60 13.01 27.38
CA THR A 43 8.66 12.84 28.39
C THR A 43 9.96 13.53 27.95
N MET A 44 10.32 13.44 26.67
CA MET A 44 11.47 14.16 26.12
C MET A 44 11.27 15.68 26.19
N PHE A 45 10.11 16.19 25.79
CA PHE A 45 9.81 17.63 25.82
C PHE A 45 9.79 18.19 27.23
N ILE A 46 9.17 17.50 28.19
CA ILE A 46 9.18 17.89 29.61
C ILE A 46 10.62 17.87 30.15
N GLY A 47 11.41 16.87 29.78
CA GLY A 47 12.83 16.81 30.11
C GLY A 47 13.61 18.00 29.58
N LEU A 48 13.41 18.37 28.32
CA LEU A 48 14.07 19.51 27.68
C LEU A 48 13.67 20.84 28.30
N ILE A 49 12.42 21.00 28.72
CA ILE A 49 11.93 22.19 29.44
C ILE A 49 12.67 22.34 30.77
N PHE A 50 12.70 21.29 31.60
CA PHE A 50 13.40 21.35 32.89
C PHE A 50 14.91 21.52 32.74
N LEU A 51 15.50 20.86 31.75
CA LEU A 51 16.92 21.01 31.43
C LEU A 51 17.25 22.44 31.02
N SER A 52 16.49 23.02 30.09
CA SER A 52 16.69 24.38 29.62
C SER A 52 16.52 25.41 30.74
N THR A 53 15.48 25.23 31.57
CA THR A 53 15.21 26.12 32.70
C THR A 53 16.33 26.05 33.74
N GLY A 54 16.80 24.83 34.08
CA GLY A 54 17.91 24.65 35.03
C GLY A 54 19.24 25.22 34.53
N ILE A 55 19.51 25.13 33.22
CA ILE A 55 20.69 25.74 32.60
C ILE A 55 20.60 27.28 32.64
N LEU A 56 19.44 27.86 32.35
CA LEU A 56 19.24 29.31 32.33
C LEU A 56 19.28 29.94 33.73
N ASP A 57 18.76 29.25 34.75
CA ASP A 57 18.62 29.78 36.11
C ASP A 57 19.95 29.77 36.89
N GLY A 58 20.77 28.72 36.71
CA GLY A 58 21.99 28.58 37.51
C GLY A 58 23.27 28.18 36.76
N GLY A 59 23.20 28.03 35.44
CA GLY A 59 24.32 27.61 34.59
C GLY A 59 24.65 26.12 34.73
N ILE A 60 25.66 25.68 33.98
CA ILE A 60 26.14 24.29 34.01
C ILE A 60 27.17 24.14 35.13
N SER A 61 26.98 23.15 36.00
CA SER A 61 27.94 22.86 37.06
C SER A 61 29.31 22.45 36.51
N THR A 62 30.37 23.03 37.07
CA THR A 62 31.76 22.78 36.67
C THR A 62 32.44 21.68 37.48
N SER A 63 31.73 21.06 38.43
CA SER A 63 32.30 20.04 39.31
C SER A 63 32.70 18.77 38.53
N ASN A 64 33.74 18.08 39.00
CA ASN A 64 34.21 16.86 38.33
C ASN A 64 33.15 15.75 38.35
N ARG A 65 32.32 15.68 39.40
CA ARG A 65 31.20 14.73 39.49
C ARG A 65 30.13 15.04 38.45
N ALA A 66 29.78 16.31 38.26
CA ALA A 66 28.81 16.75 37.26
C ALA A 66 29.27 16.40 35.83
N LYS A 67 30.53 16.72 35.52
CA LYS A 67 31.14 16.39 34.22
C LYS A 67 31.13 14.88 33.94
N ALA A 68 31.45 14.07 34.95
CA ALA A 68 31.42 12.61 34.83
C ALA A 68 30.00 12.09 34.56
N THR A 69 28.99 12.57 35.28
CA THR A 69 27.59 12.19 35.07
C THR A 69 27.09 12.61 33.69
N THR A 70 27.38 13.83 33.24
CA THR A 70 27.02 14.30 31.89
C THR A 70 27.66 13.44 30.80
N LEU A 71 28.94 13.06 30.95
CA LEU A 71 29.62 12.18 29.99
C LEU A 71 29.00 10.78 29.91
N VAL A 72 28.53 10.24 31.04
CA VAL A 72 27.82 8.94 31.05
C VAL A 72 26.50 9.06 30.30
N ILE A 73 25.71 10.12 30.55
CA ILE A 73 24.42 10.34 29.86
C ILE A 73 24.62 10.52 28.36
N ILE A 74 25.61 11.33 27.95
CA ILE A 74 25.94 11.52 26.53
C ILE A 74 26.37 10.19 25.89
N SER A 75 27.22 9.40 26.58
CA SER A 75 27.64 8.09 26.07
C SER A 75 26.48 7.13 25.86
N ILE A 76 25.53 7.10 26.80
CA ILE A 76 24.31 6.28 26.69
C ILE A 76 23.44 6.75 25.52
N ALA A 77 23.19 8.07 25.42
CA ALA A 77 22.38 8.64 24.35
C ALA A 77 23.00 8.41 22.97
N LEU A 78 24.32 8.57 22.85
CA LEU A 78 25.05 8.28 21.61
C LEU A 78 24.99 6.77 21.28
N GLY A 79 25.12 5.89 22.27
CA GLY A 79 25.00 4.44 22.06
C GLY A 79 23.63 4.00 21.55
N PHE A 80 22.55 4.54 22.11
CA PHE A 80 21.20 4.31 21.58
C PHE A 80 21.00 4.95 20.21
N GLY A 81 21.50 6.17 20.00
CA GLY A 81 21.39 6.86 18.72
C GLY A 81 22.14 6.16 17.57
N THR A 82 23.33 5.61 17.82
CA THR A 82 24.06 4.84 16.81
C THR A 82 23.37 3.50 16.53
N PHE A 83 22.86 2.82 17.55
CA PHE A 83 22.08 1.59 17.37
C PHE A 83 20.81 1.84 16.54
N ALA A 84 20.10 2.95 16.80
CA ALA A 84 18.95 3.40 16.02
C ALA A 84 19.29 3.57 14.54
N LEU A 85 20.42 4.24 14.27
CA LEU A 85 20.88 4.49 12.90
C LEU A 85 21.20 3.20 12.15
N THR A 86 21.75 2.19 12.82
CA THR A 86 22.06 0.90 12.20
C THR A 86 20.84 0.03 11.90
N MET A 87 19.75 0.21 12.63
CA MET A 87 18.51 -0.57 12.48
C MET A 87 17.44 0.16 11.65
N ASN A 88 17.75 1.35 11.14
CA ASN A 88 16.79 2.20 10.44
C ASN A 88 16.71 1.87 8.94
N SER A 89 15.48 1.71 8.43
CA SER A 89 15.18 1.47 7.01
C SER A 89 14.86 2.75 6.23
N SER A 90 14.63 3.89 6.89
CA SER A 90 14.24 5.14 6.24
C SER A 90 15.42 5.88 5.62
N ASN A 91 15.31 6.26 4.34
CA ASN A 91 16.29 7.08 3.64
C ASN A 91 16.41 8.51 4.20
N TYR A 92 15.41 9.00 4.95
CA TYR A 92 15.38 10.37 5.48
C TYR A 92 16.17 10.55 6.77
N THR A 93 16.41 9.47 7.51
CA THR A 93 17.04 9.53 8.84
C THR A 93 18.47 10.04 8.78
N ILE A 94 19.24 9.65 7.75
CA ILE A 94 20.63 10.12 7.56
C ILE A 94 20.66 11.63 7.30
N THR A 95 19.76 12.13 6.46
CA THR A 95 19.63 13.56 6.16
C THR A 95 19.28 14.36 7.41
N LEU A 96 18.33 13.88 8.21
CA LEU A 96 17.94 14.52 9.46
C LEU A 96 19.10 14.55 10.47
N VAL A 97 19.85 13.45 10.61
CA VAL A 97 21.05 13.42 11.46
C VAL A 97 22.11 14.41 10.97
N GLY A 98 22.34 14.48 9.66
CA GLY A 98 23.24 15.46 9.05
C GLY A 98 22.84 16.90 9.41
N LEU A 99 21.56 17.23 9.32
CA LEU A 99 21.02 18.55 9.68
C LEU A 99 21.21 18.87 11.17
N LEU A 100 20.88 17.92 12.06
CA LEU A 100 21.05 18.08 13.49
C LEU A 100 22.52 18.28 13.86
N MET A 101 23.43 17.56 13.22
CA MET A 101 24.88 17.72 13.42
C MET A 101 25.39 19.07 12.91
N ALA A 102 24.86 19.55 11.77
CA ALA A 102 25.17 20.88 11.23
C ALA A 102 24.73 22.02 12.16
N ILE A 103 23.72 21.81 13.01
CA ILE A 103 23.30 22.76 14.05
C ILE A 103 24.13 22.59 15.33
N ALA A 104 24.34 21.33 15.75
CA ALA A 104 24.97 21.01 17.02
C ALA A 104 26.45 21.43 17.08
N PHE A 105 27.25 21.13 16.04
CA PHE A 105 28.68 21.42 16.05
C PHE A 105 29.00 22.91 16.18
N PRO A 106 28.43 23.81 15.36
CA PRO A 106 28.69 25.24 15.49
C PRO A 106 28.22 25.79 16.84
N SER A 107 27.09 25.29 17.36
CA SER A 107 26.56 25.69 18.66
C SER A 107 27.53 25.36 19.80
N ILE A 108 28.11 24.15 19.79
CA ILE A 108 29.12 23.72 20.77
C ILE A 108 30.39 24.58 20.68
N ILE A 109 30.87 24.86 19.46
CA ILE A 109 32.06 25.68 19.24
C ILE A 109 31.82 27.11 19.76
N ILE A 110 30.69 27.72 19.42
CA ILE A 110 30.34 29.08 19.87
C ILE A 110 30.24 29.13 21.39
N ALA A 111 29.60 28.14 22.02
CA ALA A 111 29.50 28.05 23.47
C ALA A 111 30.89 27.93 24.13
N TYR A 112 31.78 27.09 23.58
CA TYR A 112 33.16 26.97 24.06
C TYR A 112 33.94 28.27 23.91
N LEU A 113 33.86 28.92 22.75
CA LEU A 113 34.51 30.20 22.48
C LEU A 113 34.02 31.30 23.41
N ALA A 114 32.70 31.38 23.66
CA ALA A 114 32.12 32.34 24.59
C ALA A 114 32.69 32.18 26.02
N MET A 115 32.97 30.94 26.45
CA MET A 115 33.51 30.66 27.78
C MET A 115 35.03 30.84 27.89
N LYS A 116 35.80 30.44 26.87
CA LYS A 116 37.26 30.32 26.96
C LYS A 116 38.03 31.35 26.16
N MET A 117 37.46 31.86 25.07
CA MET A 117 38.10 32.84 24.18
C MET A 117 37.06 33.87 23.69
N PRO A 118 36.51 34.70 24.59
CA PRO A 118 35.35 35.53 24.31
C PRO A 118 35.58 36.52 23.17
N GLN A 119 36.83 36.95 22.92
CA GLN A 119 37.16 37.81 21.78
C GLN A 119 36.80 37.19 20.41
N TYR A 120 36.72 35.86 20.31
CA TYR A 120 36.39 35.16 19.05
C TYR A 120 34.92 34.72 18.97
N ALA A 121 34.16 34.77 20.07
CA ALA A 121 32.78 34.28 20.08
C ALA A 121 31.86 35.07 19.15
N LYS A 122 31.94 36.41 19.18
CA LYS A 122 31.16 37.30 18.32
C LYS A 122 31.49 37.15 16.83
N PRO A 123 32.76 37.23 16.38
CA PRO A 123 33.07 37.08 14.95
C PRO A 123 32.75 35.68 14.42
N VAL A 124 33.03 34.61 15.17
CA VAL A 124 32.68 33.25 14.74
C VAL A 124 31.17 33.04 14.72
N GLY A 125 30.43 33.55 15.71
CA GLY A 125 28.97 33.47 15.74
C GLY A 125 28.31 34.17 14.54
N VAL A 126 28.83 35.33 14.12
CA VAL A 126 28.35 36.04 12.92
C VAL A 126 28.60 35.22 11.65
N ILE A 127 29.79 34.61 11.51
CA ILE A 127 30.12 33.77 10.35
C ILE A 127 29.17 32.57 10.26
N VAL A 128 28.93 31.88 11.38
CA VAL A 128 28.02 30.73 11.44
C VAL A 128 26.58 31.14 11.13
N ALA A 129 26.12 32.28 11.66
CA ALA A 129 24.77 32.78 11.38
C ALA A 129 24.59 33.13 9.90
N LEU A 130 25.58 33.78 9.28
CA LEU A 130 25.57 34.09 7.85
C LEU A 130 25.62 32.82 6.99
N ALA A 131 26.45 31.84 7.36
CA ALA A 131 26.54 30.56 6.67
C ALA A 131 25.22 29.77 6.76
N GLY A 132 24.59 29.75 7.94
CA GLY A 132 23.28 29.13 8.15
C GLY A 132 22.17 29.82 7.36
N ALA A 133 22.12 31.16 7.39
CA ALA A 133 21.17 31.94 6.60
C ALA A 133 21.37 31.70 5.09
N THR A 134 22.62 31.65 4.63
CA THR A 134 22.94 31.34 3.23
C THR A 134 22.52 29.92 2.87
N GLY A 135 22.76 28.94 3.75
CA GLY A 135 22.32 27.56 3.53
C GLY A 135 20.81 27.42 3.43
N ILE A 136 20.05 28.12 4.30
CA ILE A 136 18.58 28.18 4.24
C ILE A 136 18.12 28.86 2.94
N ILE A 137 18.71 29.99 2.57
CA ILE A 137 18.38 30.70 1.34
C ILE A 137 18.67 29.84 0.10
N VAL A 138 19.82 29.15 0.06
CA VAL A 138 20.18 28.21 -1.01
C VAL A 138 19.18 27.05 -1.03
N TRP A 139 18.84 26.47 0.12
CA TRP A 139 17.84 25.39 0.19
C TRP A 139 16.46 25.84 -0.35
N PHE A 140 15.97 27.01 0.06
CA PHE A 140 14.70 27.54 -0.45
C PHE A 140 14.78 27.96 -1.92
N ALA A 141 15.88 28.58 -2.36
CA ALA A 141 16.08 28.98 -3.74
C ALA A 141 16.20 27.78 -4.67
N PHE A 142 16.96 26.75 -4.32
CA PHE A 142 17.06 25.52 -5.10
C PHE A 142 15.84 24.60 -4.92
N GLY A 143 15.11 24.68 -3.80
CA GLY A 143 13.85 23.96 -3.61
C GLY A 143 12.67 24.56 -4.38
N LEU A 144 12.63 25.90 -4.53
CA LEU A 144 11.62 26.60 -5.34
C LEU A 144 11.97 26.64 -6.84
N VAL A 145 13.27 26.56 -7.17
CA VAL A 145 13.79 26.59 -8.54
C VAL A 145 14.45 25.26 -8.88
N SER A 146 13.89 24.15 -8.36
CA SER A 146 14.42 22.79 -8.56
C SER A 146 14.76 22.60 -10.04
N PRO A 147 16.02 22.29 -10.39
CA PRO A 147 16.47 22.12 -11.77
C PRO A 147 16.06 20.76 -12.31
N ASP A 148 14.81 20.35 -12.11
CA ASP A 148 14.21 19.24 -12.84
C ASP A 148 14.09 19.57 -14.34
N THR A 149 14.42 20.81 -14.72
CA THR A 149 14.49 21.32 -16.10
C THR A 149 15.89 21.30 -16.73
N TYR A 150 16.96 20.99 -15.98
CA TYR A 150 18.35 21.00 -16.51
C TYR A 150 19.21 19.80 -16.14
N MET A 151 18.70 18.86 -15.35
CA MET A 151 19.22 17.50 -15.44
C MET A 151 19.02 17.11 -16.90
N ILE A 152 20.13 16.86 -17.59
CA ILE A 152 20.21 16.23 -18.90
C ILE A 152 18.98 15.33 -19.01
N ASN A 153 18.12 15.55 -20.03
CA ASN A 153 17.17 14.52 -20.42
C ASN A 153 18.01 13.25 -20.35
N GLU A 154 17.77 12.41 -19.34
CA GLU A 154 18.16 11.02 -19.47
C GLU A 154 17.73 10.72 -20.89
N PRO A 155 18.61 10.19 -21.76
CA PRO A 155 18.16 9.79 -23.08
C PRO A 155 16.85 9.11 -22.78
N ILE A 156 15.81 9.54 -23.49
CA ILE A 156 14.55 8.85 -23.49
C ILE A 156 14.98 7.44 -23.94
N VAL A 157 15.44 6.61 -23.00
CA VAL A 157 14.79 5.41 -22.61
C VAL A 157 13.37 5.92 -22.45
N GLU A 158 12.70 6.05 -23.60
CA GLU A 158 11.64 5.18 -23.96
C GLU A 158 12.03 3.91 -23.23
N LYS A 159 11.63 3.86 -21.94
CA LYS A 159 11.17 2.62 -21.35
C LYS A 159 10.33 2.21 -22.50
N GLU A 160 10.87 1.28 -23.30
CA GLU A 160 10.07 0.54 -24.24
C GLU A 160 8.82 0.39 -23.43
N ARG A 161 7.73 0.99 -23.92
CA ARG A 161 6.44 0.56 -23.49
C ARG A 161 6.49 -0.89 -23.92
N LYS A 162 7.07 -1.73 -23.07
CA LYS A 162 6.69 -3.10 -22.89
C LYS A 162 5.22 -2.87 -22.82
N GLU A 163 4.53 -3.18 -23.91
CA GLU A 163 3.22 -3.75 -23.81
C GLU A 163 3.32 -4.62 -22.57
N ILE A 164 2.79 -4.09 -21.47
CA ILE A 164 2.65 -4.86 -20.25
C ILE A 164 1.72 -5.93 -20.77
N GLN A 165 2.31 -7.09 -21.06
CA GLN A 165 1.55 -8.23 -21.48
C GLN A 165 0.62 -8.49 -20.31
N LEU A 166 -0.63 -8.04 -20.47
CA LEU A 166 -1.62 -8.06 -19.41
C LEU A 166 -1.73 -9.51 -18.96
N ALA A 167 -1.56 -9.74 -17.66
CA ALA A 167 -1.45 -11.08 -17.11
C ALA A 167 -2.79 -11.85 -17.09
N GLY A 168 -3.86 -11.23 -17.61
CA GLY A 168 -5.20 -11.79 -17.68
C GLY A 168 -6.24 -10.71 -18.05
N PRO A 169 -7.54 -10.99 -17.84
CA PRO A 169 -8.60 -10.02 -18.09
C PRO A 169 -8.44 -8.76 -17.22
N ILE A 170 -8.91 -7.62 -17.73
CA ILE A 170 -8.80 -6.32 -17.03
C ILE A 170 -10.03 -6.10 -16.16
N PHE A 171 -9.81 -5.85 -14.87
CA PHE A 171 -10.82 -5.30 -13.95
C PHE A 171 -10.57 -3.80 -13.79
N THR A 172 -11.57 -2.95 -14.01
CA THR A 172 -11.37 -1.48 -13.99
C THR A 172 -11.92 -0.89 -12.69
N ILE A 173 -11.16 0.04 -12.11
CA ILE A 173 -11.56 0.87 -10.98
C ILE A 173 -11.36 2.33 -11.40
N THR A 174 -12.27 3.22 -11.02
CA THR A 174 -12.17 4.66 -11.33
C THR A 174 -11.97 5.44 -10.05
N ILE A 175 -11.00 6.34 -10.02
CA ILE A 175 -10.93 7.41 -9.02
C ILE A 175 -11.85 8.52 -9.51
N LEU A 176 -12.92 8.78 -8.77
CA LEU A 176 -14.04 9.60 -9.23
C LEU A 176 -13.69 11.10 -9.28
N GLU A 177 -14.53 11.88 -9.96
CA GLU A 177 -14.39 13.34 -9.93
C GLU A 177 -14.68 13.89 -8.52
N ASN A 178 -13.86 14.84 -8.07
CA ASN A 178 -13.99 15.50 -6.77
C ASN A 178 -13.78 14.57 -5.55
N SER A 179 -13.07 13.45 -5.71
CA SER A 179 -12.70 12.56 -4.61
C SER A 179 -11.75 13.21 -3.60
N SER A 180 -11.03 14.25 -4.03
CA SER A 180 -10.26 15.14 -3.15
C SER A 180 -11.10 15.94 -2.14
N ILE A 181 -12.44 15.90 -2.21
CA ILE A 181 -13.33 16.53 -1.24
C ILE A 181 -13.81 15.47 -0.24
N GLN A 182 -13.48 15.66 1.04
CA GLN A 182 -13.89 14.74 2.10
C GLN A 182 -15.41 14.56 2.15
N GLY A 183 -15.86 13.29 2.15
CA GLY A 183 -17.27 12.91 2.19
C GLY A 183 -17.90 12.67 0.81
N ASN A 184 -17.19 12.98 -0.28
CA ASN A 184 -17.60 12.54 -1.62
C ASN A 184 -17.20 11.07 -1.85
N PRO A 185 -17.89 10.36 -2.76
CA PRO A 185 -17.41 9.08 -3.29
C PRO A 185 -16.03 9.23 -3.94
N ASP A 186 -15.18 8.22 -3.74
CA ASP A 186 -13.76 8.25 -4.07
C ASP A 186 -13.36 7.22 -5.13
N TYR A 187 -13.65 5.94 -4.91
CA TYR A 187 -13.36 4.85 -5.83
C TYR A 187 -14.66 4.17 -6.29
N GLU A 188 -14.72 3.78 -7.56
CA GLU A 188 -15.81 2.98 -8.10
C GLU A 188 -15.27 1.74 -8.83
N PRO A 189 -15.64 0.52 -8.40
CA PRO A 189 -16.41 0.23 -7.19
C PRO A 189 -15.58 0.48 -5.91
N ASP A 190 -16.27 0.80 -4.81
CA ASP A 190 -15.67 0.98 -3.47
C ASP A 190 -15.18 -0.36 -2.87
N VAL A 191 -15.88 -1.45 -3.20
CA VAL A 191 -15.46 -2.83 -2.90
C VAL A 191 -15.32 -3.60 -4.20
N ALA A 192 -14.09 -3.94 -4.57
CA ALA A 192 -13.77 -4.65 -5.80
C ALA A 192 -13.49 -6.13 -5.52
N HIS A 193 -14.34 -7.03 -6.03
CA HIS A 193 -14.08 -8.47 -6.05
C HIS A 193 -13.35 -8.84 -7.35
N VAL A 194 -12.10 -9.29 -7.24
CA VAL A 194 -11.25 -9.52 -8.40
C VAL A 194 -10.64 -10.92 -8.33
N PRO A 195 -10.89 -11.79 -9.33
CA PRO A 195 -10.25 -13.10 -9.36
C PRO A 195 -8.74 -12.97 -9.58
N LYS A 196 -7.98 -13.80 -8.90
CA LYS A 196 -6.52 -13.88 -9.04
C LYS A 196 -6.13 -14.19 -10.49
N GLY A 197 -5.07 -13.53 -10.95
CA GLY A 197 -4.62 -13.58 -12.35
C GLY A 197 -5.20 -12.48 -13.24
N HIS A 198 -6.15 -11.68 -12.75
CA HIS A 198 -6.59 -10.46 -13.44
C HIS A 198 -5.57 -9.34 -13.29
N THR A 199 -5.63 -8.37 -14.21
CA THR A 199 -4.97 -7.08 -14.04
C THR A 199 -6.01 -6.05 -13.62
N ILE A 200 -5.83 -5.44 -12.45
CA ILE A 200 -6.66 -4.31 -12.02
C ILE A 200 -6.09 -3.05 -12.65
N LYS A 201 -6.96 -2.19 -13.18
CA LYS A 201 -6.60 -0.91 -13.77
C LYS A 201 -7.38 0.22 -13.10
N TRP A 202 -6.67 1.05 -12.34
CA TRP A 202 -7.21 2.31 -11.84
C TRP A 202 -7.04 3.40 -12.90
N THR A 203 -8.08 4.21 -13.09
CA THR A 203 -8.03 5.42 -13.93
C THR A 203 -8.38 6.63 -13.08
N ASN A 204 -7.55 7.67 -13.09
CA ASN A 204 -7.85 8.89 -12.36
C ASN A 204 -8.76 9.83 -13.19
N ALA A 205 -10.04 9.90 -12.84
CA ALA A 205 -10.99 10.84 -13.44
C ALA A 205 -11.05 12.19 -12.68
N ASP A 206 -10.46 12.30 -11.50
CA ASP A 206 -10.32 13.57 -10.78
C ASP A 206 -9.30 14.48 -11.49
N ALA A 207 -9.50 15.79 -11.37
CA ALA A 207 -8.52 16.79 -11.77
C ALA A 207 -7.32 16.83 -10.82
N VAL A 208 -7.49 16.36 -9.58
CA VAL A 208 -6.43 16.28 -8.57
C VAL A 208 -5.68 14.95 -8.70
N ALA A 209 -4.37 14.99 -8.46
CA ALA A 209 -3.55 13.79 -8.49
C ALA A 209 -3.73 12.96 -7.20
N HIS A 210 -3.79 11.64 -7.34
CA HIS A 210 -4.12 10.70 -6.26
C HIS A 210 -3.13 9.54 -6.19
N THR A 211 -3.22 8.72 -5.14
CA THR A 211 -2.50 7.44 -5.06
C THR A 211 -3.47 6.31 -4.76
N VAL A 212 -3.04 5.10 -5.09
CA VAL A 212 -3.66 3.82 -4.72
C VAL A 212 -2.56 3.04 -4.01
N THR A 213 -2.65 3.00 -2.68
CA THR A 213 -1.57 2.51 -1.82
C THR A 213 -2.15 1.60 -0.76
N SER A 214 -1.58 0.41 -0.57
CA SER A 214 -2.02 -0.53 0.47
C SER A 214 -1.95 0.12 1.86
N SER A 215 -3.06 0.05 2.61
CA SER A 215 -3.25 0.85 3.82
C SER A 215 -2.48 0.28 5.02
N VAL A 216 -2.56 -1.03 5.22
CA VAL A 216 -2.05 -1.73 6.42
C VAL A 216 -0.53 -1.61 6.55
N ASP A 217 0.17 -1.56 5.42
CA ASP A 217 1.63 -1.57 5.33
C ASP A 217 2.19 -0.35 4.57
N PHE A 218 1.37 0.68 4.40
CA PHE A 218 1.76 1.96 3.77
C PHE A 218 2.45 1.81 2.40
N GLY A 219 1.99 0.85 1.60
CA GLY A 219 2.42 0.68 0.23
C GLY A 219 3.49 -0.39 0.00
N ASP A 220 3.86 -1.15 1.04
CA ASP A 220 4.80 -2.26 0.89
C ASP A 220 4.21 -3.38 -0.01
N THR A 221 2.91 -3.68 0.10
CA THR A 221 2.22 -4.65 -0.78
C THR A 221 2.02 -4.06 -2.18
N PHE A 222 1.46 -2.86 -2.30
CA PHE A 222 1.39 -2.14 -3.57
C PHE A 222 1.29 -0.63 -3.37
N ASN A 223 1.95 0.11 -4.26
CA ASN A 223 1.92 1.56 -4.27
C ASN A 223 1.97 2.08 -5.70
N SER A 224 0.94 2.82 -6.12
CA SER A 224 0.90 3.44 -7.44
C SER A 224 1.87 4.61 -7.61
N ASN A 225 2.38 5.18 -6.51
CA ASN A 225 2.85 6.56 -6.46
C ASN A 225 1.75 7.53 -6.91
N MET A 226 2.12 8.73 -7.34
CA MET A 226 1.16 9.71 -7.88
C MET A 226 0.60 9.26 -9.22
N ILE A 227 -0.73 9.32 -9.35
CA ILE A 227 -1.50 9.15 -10.57
C ILE A 227 -2.10 10.52 -10.89
N ASN A 228 -1.59 11.20 -11.93
CA ASN A 228 -2.15 12.49 -12.36
C ASN A 228 -3.50 12.31 -13.06
N ALA A 229 -4.21 13.41 -13.29
CA ALA A 229 -5.49 13.39 -13.98
C ALA A 229 -5.39 12.70 -15.36
N GLY A 230 -6.26 11.73 -15.60
CA GLY A 230 -6.30 10.91 -16.81
C GLY A 230 -5.24 9.81 -16.90
N GLU A 231 -4.34 9.69 -15.93
CA GLU A 231 -3.37 8.60 -15.89
C GLU A 231 -3.97 7.31 -15.32
N GLU A 232 -3.30 6.20 -15.64
CA GLU A 232 -3.72 4.86 -15.25
C GLU A 232 -2.62 4.18 -14.42
N PHE A 233 -3.03 3.39 -13.44
CA PHE A 233 -2.17 2.48 -12.70
C PHE A 233 -2.69 1.04 -12.82
N THR A 234 -1.79 0.08 -13.01
CA THR A 234 -2.16 -1.33 -13.15
C THR A 234 -1.49 -2.20 -12.09
N LEU A 235 -2.25 -3.15 -11.53
CA LEU A 235 -1.77 -4.15 -10.58
C LEU A 235 -2.10 -5.56 -11.08
N ASP A 236 -1.09 -6.41 -11.14
CA ASP A 236 -1.22 -7.83 -11.50
C ASP A 236 -1.53 -8.66 -10.25
N THR A 237 -2.75 -9.17 -10.16
CA THR A 237 -3.25 -9.91 -8.99
C THR A 237 -2.63 -11.30 -8.86
N SER A 238 -1.96 -11.84 -9.89
CA SER A 238 -1.28 -13.14 -9.78
C SER A 238 -0.16 -13.14 -8.73
N LYS A 239 0.33 -11.95 -8.37
CA LYS A 239 1.39 -11.72 -7.37
C LYS A 239 0.84 -11.46 -5.98
N LEU A 240 -0.47 -11.32 -5.84
CA LEU A 240 -1.12 -11.11 -4.55
C LEU A 240 -1.58 -12.46 -3.98
N ALA A 241 -1.58 -12.55 -2.65
CA ALA A 241 -2.30 -13.63 -1.98
C ALA A 241 -3.80 -13.38 -2.12
N SER A 242 -4.60 -14.43 -2.00
CA SER A 242 -6.05 -14.26 -1.93
C SER A 242 -6.43 -13.74 -0.55
N GLY A 243 -7.39 -12.83 -0.50
CA GLY A 243 -7.79 -12.15 0.73
C GLY A 243 -8.21 -10.70 0.48
N GLU A 244 -8.47 -9.99 1.58
CA GLU A 244 -8.92 -8.61 1.57
C GLU A 244 -7.73 -7.65 1.74
N TYR A 245 -7.71 -6.60 0.93
CA TYR A 245 -6.71 -5.55 0.91
C TYR A 245 -7.42 -4.20 0.99
N GLU A 246 -7.30 -3.52 2.11
CA GLU A 246 -7.67 -2.11 2.22
C GLU A 246 -6.58 -1.25 1.57
N TYR A 247 -7.00 -0.26 0.79
CA TYR A 247 -6.10 0.71 0.18
C TYR A 247 -6.62 2.13 0.33
N MET A 248 -5.70 3.09 0.33
CA MET A 248 -6.00 4.49 0.52
C MET A 248 -5.24 5.40 -0.44
N CYS A 249 -5.71 6.64 -0.56
CA CYS A 249 -4.91 7.74 -1.10
C CYS A 249 -4.06 8.37 0.01
N VAL A 250 -2.73 8.41 -0.17
CA VAL A 250 -1.80 8.96 0.83
C VAL A 250 -1.95 10.48 0.97
N VAL A 251 -2.35 11.17 -0.10
CA VAL A 251 -2.55 12.63 -0.11
C VAL A 251 -3.88 13.02 0.55
N HIS A 252 -4.89 12.16 0.41
CA HIS A 252 -6.25 12.35 0.91
C HIS A 252 -6.66 11.13 1.75
N PRO A 253 -6.21 11.00 3.01
CA PRO A 253 -6.32 9.74 3.78
C PRO A 253 -7.74 9.27 4.10
N TRP A 254 -8.76 10.09 3.84
CA TRP A 254 -10.17 9.68 3.93
C TRP A 254 -10.64 8.89 2.70
N MET A 255 -9.87 8.89 1.62
CA MET A 255 -10.20 8.11 0.43
C MET A 255 -9.71 6.68 0.66
N THR A 256 -10.62 5.75 0.92
CA THR A 256 -10.34 4.37 1.30
C THR A 256 -11.29 3.43 0.59
N ALA A 257 -10.76 2.34 0.03
CA ALA A 257 -11.56 1.32 -0.62
C ALA A 257 -10.99 -0.08 -0.35
N THR A 258 -11.77 -1.11 -0.68
CA THR A 258 -11.41 -2.51 -0.40
C THR A 258 -11.27 -3.31 -1.69
N LEU A 259 -10.18 -4.05 -1.80
CA LEU A 259 -9.92 -5.02 -2.85
C LEU A 259 -9.97 -6.44 -2.27
N ILE A 260 -10.83 -7.29 -2.82
CA ILE A 260 -10.98 -8.69 -2.42
C ILE A 260 -10.44 -9.56 -3.54
N ILE A 261 -9.26 -10.15 -3.32
CA ILE A 261 -8.64 -11.09 -4.26
C ILE A 261 -9.18 -12.48 -3.98
N GLU A 262 -9.95 -13.00 -4.94
CA GLU A 262 -10.55 -14.32 -4.85
C GLU A 262 -9.70 -15.33 -5.61
N GLU A 263 -9.55 -16.55 -5.08
CA GLU A 263 -8.93 -17.62 -5.87
C GLU A 263 -9.77 -17.85 -7.14
N PRO A 264 -9.12 -18.18 -8.29
CA PRO A 264 -9.85 -18.46 -9.51
C PRO A 264 -10.75 -19.67 -9.24
N LYS A 265 -12.04 -19.53 -9.55
CA LYS A 265 -12.96 -20.66 -9.47
C LYS A 265 -12.56 -21.66 -10.54
N GLU A 266 -12.27 -22.90 -10.14
CA GLU A 266 -11.90 -23.94 -11.10
C GLU A 266 -13.02 -24.14 -12.13
N ASP A 267 -12.64 -24.23 -13.40
CA ASP A 267 -13.57 -24.54 -14.48
C ASP A 267 -14.21 -25.90 -14.22
N VAL A 268 -15.53 -25.96 -14.23
CA VAL A 268 -16.28 -27.22 -14.08
C VAL A 268 -16.56 -27.80 -15.45
N LYS A 269 -16.24 -29.08 -15.65
CA LYS A 269 -16.49 -29.77 -16.92
C LYS A 269 -17.74 -30.61 -16.85
N VAL A 270 -18.54 -30.57 -17.91
CA VAL A 270 -19.67 -31.46 -18.17
C VAL A 270 -19.39 -32.15 -19.49
N SER A 271 -19.36 -33.47 -19.49
CA SER A 271 -19.22 -34.26 -20.70
C SER A 271 -20.59 -34.53 -21.32
N ILE A 272 -20.68 -34.47 -22.65
CA ILE A 272 -21.76 -35.11 -23.41
C ILE A 272 -21.20 -36.48 -23.82
N PRO A 273 -21.56 -37.57 -23.11
CA PRO A 273 -20.91 -38.87 -23.27
C PRO A 273 -21.35 -39.56 -24.56
N GLN A 274 -20.52 -40.50 -25.03
CA GLN A 274 -20.84 -41.30 -26.22
C GLN A 274 -22.21 -41.98 -26.11
N GLY A 275 -22.99 -41.87 -27.19
CA GLY A 275 -24.33 -42.41 -27.30
C GLY A 275 -25.44 -41.48 -26.80
N ALA A 276 -25.13 -40.29 -26.26
CA ALA A 276 -26.13 -39.34 -25.76
C ALA A 276 -27.17 -38.94 -26.81
N GLY A 277 -26.81 -38.96 -28.11
CA GLY A 277 -27.71 -38.74 -29.23
C GLY A 277 -28.73 -39.87 -29.48
N THR A 278 -28.73 -40.95 -28.70
CA THR A 278 -29.74 -42.01 -28.77
C THR A 278 -30.51 -42.08 -27.46
N GLN A 279 -31.84 -41.96 -27.51
CA GLN A 279 -32.66 -42.03 -26.31
C GLN A 279 -32.68 -43.46 -25.74
N GLN A 280 -32.14 -43.64 -24.54
CA GLN A 280 -32.20 -44.90 -23.79
C GLN A 280 -32.60 -44.66 -22.33
N ILE A 281 -33.29 -45.63 -21.74
CA ILE A 281 -33.73 -45.54 -20.35
C ILE A 281 -32.51 -45.67 -19.43
N GLY A 282 -32.34 -44.70 -18.52
CA GLY A 282 -31.26 -44.71 -17.52
C GLY A 282 -29.89 -44.30 -18.05
N GLN A 283 -29.81 -43.78 -19.28
CA GLN A 283 -28.59 -43.21 -19.84
C GLN A 283 -28.36 -41.80 -19.33
N VAL A 284 -27.09 -41.47 -19.08
CA VAL A 284 -26.65 -40.12 -18.74
C VAL A 284 -26.39 -39.36 -20.04
N TYR A 285 -26.95 -38.16 -20.17
CA TYR A 285 -26.85 -37.33 -21.38
C TYR A 285 -25.91 -36.13 -21.23
N PHE A 286 -25.82 -35.61 -20.00
CA PHE A 286 -24.82 -34.66 -19.55
C PHE A 286 -24.20 -35.25 -18.28
N ASP A 287 -22.88 -35.35 -18.21
CA ASP A 287 -22.17 -35.97 -17.09
C ASP A 287 -21.18 -34.99 -16.44
N PRO A 288 -21.42 -34.55 -15.21
CA PRO A 288 -22.63 -34.79 -14.41
C PRO A 288 -23.87 -34.05 -14.93
N GLU A 289 -25.07 -34.59 -14.67
CA GLU A 289 -26.36 -34.04 -15.13
C GLU A 289 -26.74 -32.76 -14.37
N VAL A 290 -26.38 -32.71 -13.08
CA VAL A 290 -26.58 -31.57 -12.20
C VAL A 290 -25.24 -31.17 -11.62
N ILE A 291 -24.88 -29.89 -11.76
CA ILE A 291 -23.70 -29.32 -11.13
C ILE A 291 -24.09 -28.20 -10.16
N GLN A 292 -23.35 -28.10 -9.06
CA GLN A 292 -23.43 -26.99 -8.13
C GLN A 292 -22.15 -26.19 -8.24
N VAL A 293 -22.27 -24.91 -8.55
CA VAL A 293 -21.12 -24.03 -8.77
C VAL A 293 -21.31 -22.70 -8.06
N PRO A 294 -20.26 -22.08 -7.51
CA PRO A 294 -20.38 -20.72 -6.99
C PRO A 294 -20.61 -19.71 -8.13
N VAL A 295 -21.23 -18.56 -7.84
CA VAL A 295 -21.35 -17.43 -8.79
C VAL A 295 -19.99 -17.05 -9.38
N GLY A 296 -19.86 -16.97 -10.69
CA GLY A 296 -18.63 -16.61 -11.42
C GLY A 296 -17.83 -17.83 -11.94
N THR A 297 -18.29 -19.05 -11.69
CA THR A 297 -17.69 -20.25 -12.27
C THR A 297 -17.96 -20.35 -13.77
N THR A 298 -16.92 -20.72 -14.54
CA THR A 298 -17.05 -21.11 -15.94
C THR A 298 -17.33 -22.61 -16.04
N VAL A 299 -18.40 -22.97 -16.73
CA VAL A 299 -18.74 -24.35 -17.05
C VAL A 299 -18.35 -24.62 -18.50
N ILE A 300 -17.69 -25.76 -18.72
CA ILE A 300 -17.24 -26.22 -20.03
C ILE A 300 -18.00 -27.49 -20.37
N TRP A 301 -18.80 -27.45 -21.42
CA TRP A 301 -19.43 -28.64 -21.99
C TRP A 301 -18.57 -29.19 -23.11
N GLU A 302 -18.16 -30.44 -23.03
CA GLU A 302 -17.33 -31.12 -24.02
C GLU A 302 -18.12 -32.22 -24.71
N ASN A 303 -18.21 -32.18 -26.04
CA ASN A 303 -18.92 -33.20 -26.78
C ASN A 303 -17.99 -34.39 -27.07
N THR A 304 -18.11 -35.45 -26.27
CA THR A 304 -17.39 -36.72 -26.50
C THR A 304 -18.22 -37.75 -27.28
N ASP A 305 -19.44 -37.39 -27.68
CA ASP A 305 -20.30 -38.18 -28.53
C ASP A 305 -19.97 -37.97 -30.02
N ASP A 306 -20.36 -38.94 -30.85
CA ASP A 306 -20.22 -38.86 -32.30
C ASP A 306 -21.34 -38.02 -32.95
N ALA A 307 -22.44 -37.79 -32.21
CA ALA A 307 -23.56 -36.96 -32.63
C ALA A 307 -23.31 -35.47 -32.35
N ILE A 308 -23.94 -34.60 -33.14
CA ILE A 308 -23.91 -33.15 -32.92
C ILE A 308 -24.90 -32.77 -31.81
N HIS A 309 -24.50 -31.87 -30.92
CA HIS A 309 -25.31 -31.49 -29.76
C HIS A 309 -25.39 -29.98 -29.59
N THR A 310 -26.32 -29.52 -28.76
CA THR A 310 -26.34 -28.14 -28.25
C THR A 310 -26.45 -28.17 -26.73
N VAL A 311 -26.06 -27.06 -26.10
CA VAL A 311 -26.30 -26.74 -24.70
C VAL A 311 -27.01 -25.40 -24.70
N THR A 312 -28.34 -25.47 -24.64
CA THR A 312 -29.22 -24.32 -24.81
C THR A 312 -30.04 -24.15 -23.54
N SER A 313 -30.02 -22.96 -22.95
CA SER A 313 -30.74 -22.67 -21.71
C SER A 313 -32.25 -22.74 -21.91
N GLY A 314 -32.97 -23.33 -20.95
CA GLY A 314 -34.40 -23.62 -21.02
C GLY A 314 -34.70 -25.11 -20.88
N ASN A 315 -35.84 -25.54 -21.41
CA ASN A 315 -36.24 -26.95 -21.35
C ASN A 315 -37.01 -27.35 -22.63
N SER A 316 -37.11 -28.65 -22.89
CA SER A 316 -37.74 -29.16 -24.12
C SER A 316 -39.26 -28.96 -24.20
N GLN A 317 -39.93 -28.57 -23.11
CA GLN A 317 -41.38 -28.35 -23.09
C GLN A 317 -41.72 -26.90 -23.45
N GLU A 318 -40.95 -25.94 -22.93
CA GLU A 318 -41.17 -24.50 -23.09
C GLU A 318 -40.25 -23.87 -24.16
N GLY A 319 -39.17 -24.57 -24.52
CA GLY A 319 -38.14 -24.13 -25.46
C GLY A 319 -37.00 -23.37 -24.78
N ALA A 320 -36.19 -22.71 -25.61
CA ALA A 320 -35.07 -21.91 -25.14
C ALA A 320 -35.55 -20.65 -24.40
N ASN A 321 -34.93 -20.33 -23.25
CA ASN A 321 -35.26 -19.15 -22.45
C ASN A 321 -34.36 -17.93 -22.78
N GLY A 322 -33.29 -18.12 -23.55
CA GLY A 322 -32.41 -17.06 -24.05
C GLY A 322 -31.27 -16.64 -23.14
N SER A 323 -31.04 -17.30 -22.00
CA SER A 323 -29.88 -17.03 -21.12
C SER A 323 -28.54 -17.35 -21.81
N PHE A 324 -28.42 -18.50 -22.48
CA PHE A 324 -27.27 -18.89 -23.30
C PHE A 324 -27.62 -19.95 -24.34
N ASP A 325 -26.87 -19.98 -25.44
CA ASP A 325 -26.96 -21.01 -26.48
C ASP A 325 -25.55 -21.30 -27.01
N SER A 326 -25.18 -22.57 -27.07
CA SER A 326 -23.89 -23.00 -27.60
C SER A 326 -23.79 -22.98 -29.12
N ASP A 327 -24.91 -22.75 -29.81
CA ASP A 327 -25.11 -23.22 -31.18
C ASP A 327 -24.81 -24.74 -31.26
N MET A 328 -24.32 -25.21 -32.41
CA MET A 328 -23.97 -26.60 -32.64
C MET A 328 -22.55 -26.93 -32.14
N ILE A 329 -22.44 -27.93 -31.28
CA ILE A 329 -21.18 -28.50 -30.79
C ILE A 329 -20.92 -29.81 -31.55
N ALA A 330 -19.94 -29.80 -32.45
CA ALA A 330 -19.52 -31.02 -33.17
C ALA A 330 -18.76 -31.98 -32.24
N ALA A 331 -18.58 -33.23 -32.69
CA ALA A 331 -17.80 -34.22 -31.95
C ALA A 331 -16.37 -33.73 -31.69
N GLY A 332 -15.94 -33.76 -30.43
CA GLY A 332 -14.65 -33.27 -29.96
C GLY A 332 -14.58 -31.77 -29.65
N ASP A 333 -15.62 -31.00 -29.98
CA ASP A 333 -15.66 -29.56 -29.68
C ASP A 333 -16.20 -29.30 -28.26
N SER A 334 -16.04 -28.05 -27.81
CA SER A 334 -16.54 -27.62 -26.50
C SER A 334 -17.19 -26.25 -26.54
N PHE A 335 -18.11 -26.03 -25.60
CA PHE A 335 -18.74 -24.75 -25.33
C PHE A 335 -18.42 -24.32 -23.90
N LYS A 336 -18.26 -23.01 -23.68
CA LYS A 336 -17.98 -22.44 -22.35
C LYS A 336 -18.94 -21.32 -22.03
N PHE A 337 -19.44 -21.30 -20.80
CA PHE A 337 -20.28 -20.21 -20.30
C PHE A 337 -19.97 -19.91 -18.83
N THR A 338 -19.94 -18.63 -18.47
CA THR A 338 -19.67 -18.17 -17.09
C THR A 338 -20.96 -17.64 -16.46
N PHE A 339 -21.36 -18.21 -15.33
CA PHE A 339 -22.58 -17.83 -14.64
C PHE A 339 -22.35 -16.73 -13.61
N ASN A 340 -22.81 -15.51 -13.87
CA ASN A 340 -22.52 -14.34 -13.01
C ASN A 340 -23.63 -13.95 -12.02
N ALA A 341 -24.71 -14.75 -11.92
CA ALA A 341 -25.81 -14.48 -11.00
C ALA A 341 -26.26 -15.79 -10.32
N PRO A 342 -26.61 -15.76 -9.02
CA PRO A 342 -27.10 -16.93 -8.31
C PRO A 342 -28.47 -17.35 -8.85
N GLY A 343 -28.77 -18.65 -8.82
CA GLY A 343 -30.03 -19.18 -9.34
C GLY A 343 -29.91 -20.63 -9.78
N LYS A 344 -30.92 -21.08 -10.53
CA LYS A 344 -30.92 -22.39 -11.19
C LYS A 344 -31.12 -22.17 -12.67
N GLU A 345 -30.20 -22.66 -13.48
CA GLU A 345 -30.27 -22.61 -14.94
C GLU A 345 -30.42 -24.04 -15.47
N ASP A 346 -31.63 -24.34 -15.95
CA ASP A 346 -31.91 -25.57 -16.68
C ASP A 346 -31.47 -25.41 -18.15
N TYR A 347 -30.99 -26.49 -18.75
CA TYR A 347 -30.58 -26.50 -20.16
C TYR A 347 -30.87 -27.85 -20.82
N PHE A 348 -30.95 -27.84 -22.14
CA PHE A 348 -31.25 -29.02 -22.93
C PHE A 348 -30.55 -28.98 -24.31
N CYS A 349 -30.55 -30.12 -24.99
CA CYS A 349 -30.11 -30.21 -26.39
C CYS A 349 -31.29 -29.98 -27.33
N MET A 350 -31.20 -29.00 -28.22
CA MET A 350 -32.26 -28.70 -29.20
C MET A 350 -32.41 -29.79 -30.27
N VAL A 351 -31.32 -30.49 -30.60
CA VAL A 351 -31.32 -31.60 -31.58
C VAL A 351 -31.90 -32.87 -30.96
N HIS A 352 -31.65 -33.08 -29.67
CA HIS A 352 -32.02 -34.27 -28.90
C HIS A 352 -32.81 -33.87 -27.64
N PRO A 353 -34.13 -33.57 -27.75
CA PRO A 353 -34.89 -32.90 -26.68
C PRO A 353 -35.09 -33.69 -25.38
N TRP A 354 -34.67 -34.97 -25.34
CA TRP A 354 -34.65 -35.79 -24.13
C TRP A 354 -33.42 -35.54 -23.25
N MET A 355 -32.38 -34.90 -23.78
CA MET A 355 -31.19 -34.55 -23.02
C MET A 355 -31.45 -33.29 -22.21
N ALA A 356 -31.41 -33.39 -20.89
CA ALA A 356 -31.60 -32.27 -19.98
C ALA A 356 -30.50 -32.28 -18.92
N GLY A 357 -30.08 -31.09 -18.49
CA GLY A 357 -29.16 -30.90 -17.39
C GLY A 357 -29.50 -29.63 -16.63
N SER A 358 -28.84 -29.40 -15.49
CA SER A 358 -29.04 -28.18 -14.70
C SER A 358 -27.78 -27.71 -14.01
N VAL A 359 -27.66 -26.39 -13.86
CA VAL A 359 -26.60 -25.71 -13.11
C VAL A 359 -27.25 -24.97 -11.95
N GLU A 360 -26.91 -25.35 -10.72
CA GLU A 360 -27.30 -24.63 -9.51
C GLU A 360 -26.16 -23.67 -9.13
N ILE A 361 -26.43 -22.36 -9.22
CA ILE A 361 -25.46 -21.30 -8.96
C ILE A 361 -25.69 -20.72 -7.56
N GLN A 362 -24.70 -20.85 -6.69
CA GLN A 362 -24.76 -20.48 -5.26
C GLN A 362 -23.90 -19.28 -4.90
#